data_AF-A0A0D3RR85-F1
#
_entry.id   AF-A0A0D3RR85-F1
#
_cell.length_a   1.000
_cell.length_b   1.000
_cell.length_c   1.000
_cell.angle_alpha   90.00
_cell.angle_beta   90.00
_cell.angle_gamma   90.00
#
_symmetry.space_group_name_H-M   'P 1'
#
loop_
_entity.id
_entity.type
_entity.pdbx_description
1 polymer ?
#
loop_
_entity_poly.entity_id
_entity_poly.type
_entity_poly.pdbx_seq_one_letter_code
_entity_poly.pdbx_strand_id
1 'polypeptide(L)'
;MAKELMWRGKTEEQVKKIDMKEFMELVPSRSRRTLKKGFSDEQKKLLLKIAADDKNMRTHLRDMVIVPVMLGKIIRVYNGKDYFPVMVTLEMLGHFLGEFSHTRKTVAHSAAGIGATRSSKNVSAR
;
A
#
# COMPACT_ATOMS: atom_id res chain seq x y z
N MET A 1 5.23 26.46 10.37
CA MET A 1 5.14 25.55 11.52
C MET A 1 4.79 24.17 10.99
N ALA A 2 5.62 23.15 11.23
CA ALA A 2 5.38 21.80 10.73
C ALA A 2 4.14 21.22 11.44
N LYS A 3 3.16 20.75 10.68
CA LYS A 3 1.97 20.11 11.24
C LYS A 3 2.39 18.75 11.78
N GLU A 4 2.21 18.53 13.08
CA GLU A 4 2.45 17.24 13.70
C GLU A 4 1.44 16.23 13.12
N LEU A 5 1.96 15.23 12.40
CA LEU A 5 1.16 14.15 11.83
C LEU A 5 0.78 13.20 12.97
N MET A 6 -0.51 13.15 13.29
CA MET A 6 -1.08 12.27 14.31
C MET A 6 -1.98 11.23 13.65
N TRP A 7 -1.86 9.98 14.07
CA TRP A 7 -2.77 8.91 13.67
C TRP A 7 -3.62 8.48 14.85
N ARG A 8 -4.95 8.68 14.75
CA ARG A 8 -5.91 8.42 15.83
C ARG A 8 -5.50 9.06 17.17
N GLY A 9 -4.87 10.25 17.10
CA GLY A 9 -4.38 10.98 18.27
C GLY A 9 -3.03 10.51 18.83
N LYS A 10 -2.34 9.59 18.16
CA LYS A 10 -1.01 9.09 18.56
C LYS A 10 0.08 9.60 17.62
N THR A 11 1.26 9.87 18.18
CA THR A 11 2.46 10.26 17.40
C THR A 11 3.14 9.02 16.78
N GLU A 12 4.05 9.24 15.83
CA GLU A 12 4.75 8.14 15.15
C GLU A 12 5.49 7.20 16.13
N GLU A 13 6.16 7.77 17.13
CA GLU A 13 6.92 7.01 18.14
C GLU A 13 6.01 6.16 19.03
N GLN A 14 4.85 6.71 19.39
CA GLN A 14 3.85 5.99 20.16
C GLN A 14 3.31 4.85 19.34
N VAL A 15 3.02 5.09 18.06
CA VAL A 15 2.45 4.08 17.16
C VAL A 15 3.37 2.88 16.94
N LYS A 16 4.68 3.09 16.84
CA LYS A 16 5.66 1.99 16.76
C LYS A 16 5.68 1.10 18.01
N LYS A 17 5.27 1.62 19.16
CA LYS A 17 5.25 0.88 20.45
C LYS A 17 3.91 0.18 20.73
N ILE A 18 2.87 0.43 19.93
CA ILE A 18 1.55 -0.16 20.12
C ILE A 18 1.61 -1.68 19.91
N ASP A 19 0.99 -2.43 20.81
CA ASP A 19 0.79 -3.87 20.63
C ASP A 19 -0.27 -4.18 19.56
N MET A 20 -0.15 -5.34 18.93
CA MET A 20 -1.09 -5.77 17.89
C MET A 20 -2.54 -5.81 18.38
N LYS A 21 -2.79 -6.09 19.67
CA LYS A 21 -4.14 -6.07 20.25
C LYS A 21 -4.76 -4.68 20.26
N GLU A 22 -4.02 -3.70 20.77
CA GLU A 22 -4.46 -2.30 20.77
C GLU A 22 -4.60 -1.75 19.34
N PHE A 23 -3.70 -2.13 18.43
CA PHE A 23 -3.78 -1.75 17.03
C PHE A 23 -5.09 -2.25 16.38
N MET A 24 -5.50 -3.49 16.68
CA MET A 24 -6.75 -4.04 16.16
C MET A 24 -7.98 -3.24 16.58
N GLU A 25 -8.00 -2.66 17.78
CA GLU A 25 -9.13 -1.85 18.27
C GLU A 25 -9.23 -0.50 17.55
N LEU A 26 -8.10 0.10 17.19
CA LEU A 26 -8.05 1.42 16.53
C LEU A 26 -8.38 1.39 15.03
N VAL A 27 -8.27 0.21 14.43
CA VAL A 27 -8.40 -0.01 12.98
C VAL A 27 -9.86 -0.30 12.57
N PRO A 28 -10.29 0.07 11.34
CA PRO A 28 -11.64 -0.22 10.84
C PRO A 28 -12.00 -1.71 10.82
N SER A 29 -13.31 -2.01 10.85
CA SER A 29 -13.86 -3.37 10.99
C SER A 29 -13.28 -4.40 10.00
N ARG A 30 -13.14 -4.05 8.71
CA ARG A 30 -12.61 -4.95 7.68
C ARG A 30 -11.17 -5.38 7.98
N SER A 31 -10.30 -4.41 8.26
CA SER A 31 -8.88 -4.66 8.55
C SER A 31 -8.72 -5.38 9.89
N ARG A 32 -9.53 -5.03 10.91
CA ARG A 32 -9.60 -5.75 12.19
C ARG A 32 -9.98 -7.23 11.99
N ARG A 33 -10.96 -7.53 11.14
CA ARG A 33 -11.36 -8.91 10.82
C ARG A 33 -10.21 -9.70 10.19
N THR A 34 -9.48 -9.09 9.25
CA THR A 34 -8.31 -9.74 8.61
C THR A 34 -7.23 -10.04 9.65
N LEU A 35 -6.89 -9.07 10.51
CA LEU A 35 -5.89 -9.27 11.57
C LEU A 35 -6.32 -10.33 12.58
N LYS A 36 -7.60 -10.39 12.96
CA LYS A 36 -8.14 -11.43 13.86
C LYS A 36 -8.09 -12.83 13.25
N LYS A 37 -8.21 -12.95 11.93
CA LYS A 37 -8.01 -14.24 11.23
C LYS A 37 -6.55 -14.68 11.23
N GLY A 38 -5.62 -13.74 11.38
CA GLY A 38 -4.19 -14.01 11.39
C GLY A 38 -3.53 -13.83 10.02
N PHE A 39 -2.20 -13.93 10.01
CA PHE A 39 -1.38 -13.78 8.81
C PHE A 39 -1.12 -15.13 8.13
N SER A 40 -1.11 -15.13 6.80
CA SER A 40 -0.61 -16.26 6.02
C SER A 40 0.89 -16.43 6.20
N ASP A 41 1.42 -17.60 5.86
CA ASP A 41 2.86 -17.86 6.01
C ASP A 41 3.72 -16.98 5.10
N GLU A 42 3.21 -16.59 3.94
CA GLU A 42 3.86 -15.63 3.05
C GLU A 42 3.90 -14.22 3.66
N GLN A 43 2.81 -13.79 4.31
CA GLN A 43 2.76 -12.51 5.02
C GLN A 43 3.73 -12.50 6.20
N LYS A 44 3.88 -13.61 6.94
CA LYS A 44 4.89 -13.73 8.01
C LYS A 44 6.32 -13.61 7.45
N LYS A 45 6.61 -14.27 6.32
CA LYS A 45 7.91 -14.13 5.63
C LYS A 45 8.20 -12.69 5.24
N LEU A 46 7.18 -11.94 4.78
CA LEU A 46 7.34 -10.53 4.47
C LEU A 46 7.63 -9.70 5.73
N LEU A 47 6.94 -9.94 6.84
CA LEU A 47 7.22 -9.27 8.12
C LEU A 47 8.65 -9.53 8.61
N LEU A 48 9.15 -10.77 8.48
CA LEU A 48 10.53 -11.11 8.82
C LEU A 48 11.54 -10.35 7.95
N LYS A 49 11.29 -10.26 6.64
CA LYS A 49 12.13 -9.47 5.72
C LYS A 49 12.12 -7.97 6.04
N ILE A 50 10.96 -7.45 6.46
CA ILE A 50 10.81 -6.05 6.88
C ILE A 50 11.59 -5.80 8.18
N ALA A 51 11.54 -6.73 9.13
CA ALA A 51 12.32 -6.65 10.37
C ALA A 51 13.84 -6.74 10.11
N ALA A 52 14.25 -7.52 9.10
CA ALA A 52 15.65 -7.66 8.70
C ALA A 52 16.20 -6.49 7.86
N ASP A 53 15.36 -5.50 7.52
CA ASP A 53 15.73 -4.34 6.72
C ASP A 53 16.36 -4.66 5.35
N ASP A 54 15.83 -5.69 4.70
CA ASP A 54 16.27 -6.07 3.36
C ASP A 54 16.06 -4.93 2.34
N LYS A 55 17.10 -4.61 1.56
CA LYS A 55 17.01 -3.60 0.49
C LYS A 55 16.03 -3.95 -0.64
N ASN A 56 15.57 -5.21 -0.71
CA ASN A 56 14.75 -5.73 -1.79
C ASN A 56 13.37 -6.24 -1.31
N MET A 57 12.57 -5.36 -0.73
CA MET A 57 11.22 -5.66 -0.24
C MET A 57 10.20 -5.75 -1.39
N ARG A 58 10.29 -6.77 -2.24
CA ARG A 58 9.30 -7.05 -3.29
C ARG A 58 8.19 -7.96 -2.76
N THR A 59 6.93 -7.59 -3.03
CA THR A 59 5.77 -8.37 -2.60
C THR A 59 4.68 -8.43 -3.67
N HIS A 60 4.01 -9.59 -3.76
CA HIS A 60 2.76 -9.78 -4.50
C HIS A 60 1.52 -9.67 -3.59
N LEU A 61 1.74 -9.61 -2.27
CA LEU A 61 0.69 -9.61 -1.26
C LEU A 61 0.04 -8.23 -1.20
N ARG A 62 -1.04 -8.06 -1.96
CA ARG A 62 -1.84 -6.83 -2.04
C ARG A 62 -2.95 -6.77 -0.99
N ASP A 63 -3.26 -7.91 -0.37
CA ASP A 63 -4.29 -8.13 0.64
C ASP A 63 -3.78 -7.94 2.08
N MET A 64 -2.50 -7.59 2.25
CA MET A 64 -1.91 -7.37 3.55
C MET A 64 -2.26 -5.98 4.09
N VAL A 65 -2.69 -5.93 5.35
CA VAL A 65 -2.92 -4.68 6.09
C VAL A 65 -1.57 -4.09 6.51
N ILE A 66 -1.43 -2.77 6.39
CA ILE A 66 -0.24 -2.05 6.84
C ILE A 66 -0.24 -2.02 8.38
N VAL A 67 0.81 -2.59 8.96
CA VAL A 67 1.04 -2.74 10.40
C VAL A 67 2.09 -1.72 10.87
N PRO A 68 2.08 -1.24 12.13
CA PRO A 68 3.06 -0.25 12.63
C PRO A 68 4.54 -0.57 12.39
N VAL A 69 4.92 -1.85 12.36
CA VAL A 69 6.31 -2.29 12.08
C VAL A 69 6.80 -1.86 10.68
N MET A 70 5.88 -1.64 9.73
CA MET A 70 6.22 -1.26 8.36
C MET A 70 6.49 0.24 8.18
N LEU A 71 6.27 1.05 9.21
CA LEU A 71 6.30 2.50 9.11
C LEU A 71 7.72 3.00 8.77
N GLY A 72 7.82 3.86 7.74
CA GLY A 72 9.09 4.39 7.26
C GLY A 72 9.88 3.44 6.35
N LYS A 73 9.32 2.27 6.02
CA LYS A 73 9.93 1.32 5.07
C LYS A 73 9.37 1.51 3.66
N ILE A 74 10.18 1.16 2.66
CA ILE A 74 9.78 1.20 1.25
C ILE A 74 9.43 -0.21 0.79
N ILE A 75 8.16 -0.46 0.52
CA ILE A 75 7.64 -1.76 0.07
C ILE A 75 7.33 -1.67 -1.42
N ARG A 76 7.90 -2.57 -2.21
CA ARG A 76 7.66 -2.66 -3.64
C ARG A 76 6.50 -3.63 -3.93
N VAL A 77 5.32 -3.10 -4.23
CA VAL A 77 4.08 -3.86 -4.42
C VAL A 77 3.83 -4.13 -5.90
N TYR A 78 3.62 -5.38 -6.27
CA TYR A 78 3.32 -5.77 -7.64
C TYR A 78 1.95 -5.24 -8.11
N ASN A 79 1.91 -4.63 -9.29
CA ASN A 79 0.69 -4.08 -9.89
C ASN A 79 0.10 -4.94 -11.03
N GLY A 80 0.75 -6.05 -11.39
CA GLY A 80 0.39 -6.89 -12.54
C GLY A 80 1.40 -6.86 -13.69
N LYS A 81 2.31 -5.87 -13.68
CA LYS A 81 3.40 -5.74 -14.66
C LYS A 81 4.74 -5.42 -13.98
N ASP A 82 4.74 -4.39 -13.14
CA ASP A 82 5.92 -3.84 -12.49
C ASP A 82 5.73 -3.80 -10.97
N TYR A 83 6.84 -3.63 -10.24
CA TYR A 83 6.80 -3.43 -8.79
C TYR A 83 6.82 -1.94 -8.46
N PHE A 84 5.71 -1.43 -7.94
CA PHE A 84 5.57 -0.04 -7.57
C PHE A 84 6.12 0.21 -6.16
N PRO A 85 7.11 1.11 -5.96
CA PRO A 85 7.64 1.42 -4.63
C PRO A 85 6.67 2.30 -3.85
N VAL A 86 6.19 1.81 -2.71
CA VAL A 86 5.34 2.53 -1.77
C VAL A 86 6.14 2.80 -0.50
N MET A 87 6.34 4.08 -0.18
CA MET A 87 6.87 4.49 1.12
C MET A 87 5.73 4.57 2.12
N VAL A 88 5.80 3.77 3.18
CA VAL A 88 4.73 3.69 4.18
C VAL A 88 4.80 4.91 5.10
N THR A 89 3.76 5.75 5.03
CA THR A 89 3.57 6.90 5.91
C THR A 89 2.57 6.57 7.03
N LEU A 90 2.52 7.43 8.04
CA LEU A 90 1.67 7.24 9.22
C LEU A 90 0.17 7.18 8.88
N GLU A 91 -0.30 7.96 7.90
CA GLU A 91 -1.71 8.00 7.48
C GLU A 91 -2.17 6.71 6.79
N MET A 92 -1.23 5.92 6.25
CA MET A 92 -1.52 4.67 5.54
C MET A 92 -1.81 3.49 6.48
N LEU A 93 -1.62 3.65 7.78
CA LEU A 93 -1.84 2.58 8.76
C LEU A 93 -3.30 2.09 8.78
N GLY A 94 -3.47 0.77 8.78
CA GLY A 94 -4.78 0.12 8.78
C GLY A 94 -5.42 -0.03 7.39
N HIS A 95 -4.82 0.55 6.35
CA HIS A 95 -5.19 0.32 4.95
C HIS A 95 -4.51 -0.93 4.39
N PHE A 96 -4.98 -1.42 3.25
CA PHE A 96 -4.36 -2.54 2.54
C PHE A 96 -3.27 -2.04 1.58
N LEU A 97 -2.15 -2.78 1.47
CA LEU A 97 -1.05 -2.45 0.55
C LEU A 97 -1.50 -2.29 -0.91
N GLY A 98 -2.51 -3.06 -1.32
CA GLY A 98 -3.07 -3.00 -2.67
C GLY A 98 -3.77 -1.67 -2.99
N GLU A 99 -4.21 -0.89 -2.00
CA GLU A 99 -4.84 0.42 -2.22
C GLU A 99 -3.86 1.45 -2.80
N PHE A 100 -2.57 1.31 -2.46
CA PHE A 100 -1.51 2.24 -2.88
C PHE A 100 -0.85 1.87 -4.20
N SER A 101 -1.25 0.74 -4.81
CA SER A 101 -0.68 0.24 -6.06
C SER A 101 -1.78 0.04 -7.09
N HIS A 102 -1.93 1.00 -8.00
CA HIS A 102 -2.94 0.95 -9.06
C HIS A 102 -2.63 -0.15 -10.07
N THR A 103 -3.61 -1.03 -10.33
CA THR A 103 -3.47 -2.15 -11.28
C THR A 103 -3.81 -1.78 -12.71
N ARG A 104 -4.50 -0.66 -12.91
CA ARG A 104 -4.95 -0.17 -14.21
C ARG A 104 -4.37 1.22 -14.44
N LYS A 105 -4.11 1.53 -15.71
CA LYS A 105 -3.78 2.89 -16.13
C LYS A 105 -5.05 3.74 -16.13
N THR A 106 -4.94 4.98 -15.70
CA THR A 106 -6.01 5.97 -15.86
C THR A 106 -6.20 6.23 -17.36
N VAL A 107 -7.43 6.08 -17.84
CA VAL A 107 -7.78 6.42 -19.22
C VAL A 107 -8.31 7.85 -19.21
N ALA A 108 -7.65 8.74 -19.95
CA ALA A 108 -8.20 10.05 -20.26
C ALA A 108 -8.81 9.97 -21.66
N HIS A 109 -10.09 10.31 -21.79
CA HIS A 109 -10.71 10.46 -23.10
C HIS A 109 -10.22 11.79 -23.71
N SER A 110 -9.44 11.70 -24.78
CA SER A 110 -9.11 12.85 -25.63
C SER A 110 -10.29 13.19 -26.54
N ALA A 111 -10.15 14.26 -27.33
CA ALA A 111 -11.13 14.62 -28.36
C ALA A 111 -11.49 13.42 -29.24
N ALA A 112 -12.75 13.36 -29.68
CA ALA A 112 -13.29 12.26 -30.46
C ALA A 112 -12.42 11.98 -31.69
N GLY A 113 -11.85 10.77 -31.76
CA GLY A 113 -11.44 10.17 -33.03
C GLY A 113 -9.98 9.76 -33.19
N ILE A 114 -9.01 10.31 -32.44
CA ILE A 114 -7.59 9.96 -32.64
C ILE A 114 -7.19 8.83 -31.67
N GLY A 115 -6.98 7.62 -32.22
CA GLY A 115 -6.55 6.42 -31.48
C GLY A 115 -7.67 5.54 -30.91
N ALA A 116 -8.94 5.95 -31.01
CA ALA A 116 -10.09 5.21 -30.48
C ALA A 116 -10.59 4.09 -31.41
N THR A 117 -10.49 4.26 -32.74
CA THR A 117 -10.87 3.24 -33.73
C THR A 117 -9.63 2.55 -34.27
N ARG A 118 -9.77 1.28 -34.68
CA ARG A 118 -8.67 0.52 -35.33
C ARG A 118 -8.11 1.24 -36.56
N SER A 119 -8.92 2.10 -37.20
CA SER A 119 -8.54 2.94 -38.34
C SER A 119 -7.72 4.19 -37.96
N SER A 120 -7.87 4.74 -36.77
CA SER A 120 -7.15 5.95 -36.33
C SER A 120 -5.93 5.66 -35.43
N LYS A 121 -5.58 4.38 -35.26
CA LYS A 121 -4.49 3.90 -34.39
C LYS A 121 -3.09 4.34 -34.86
N ASN A 122 -2.93 4.64 -36.15
CA ASN A 122 -1.65 5.06 -36.75
C ASN A 122 -1.57 6.57 -37.02
N VAL A 123 -2.63 7.33 -36.75
CA VAL A 123 -2.60 8.78 -36.90
C VAL A 123 -1.98 9.37 -35.62
N SER A 124 -0.74 9.81 -35.73
CA SER A 124 -0.07 10.54 -34.65
C SER A 124 -0.74 11.89 -34.50
N ALA A 125 -1.34 12.17 -33.33
CA ALA A 125 -1.60 13.54 -32.92
C ALA A 125 -0.24 14.22 -32.78
N ARG A 126 0.15 15.01 -33.78
CA ARG A 126 1.29 15.91 -33.66
C ARG A 126 0.91 17.08 -32.78
#